data_AF-A0A7V9L0L4-F1
#
_entry.id   AF-A0A7V9L0L4-F1
#
_cell.length_a   1.000
_cell.length_b   1.000
_cell.length_c   1.000
_cell.angle_alpha   90.00
_cell.angle_beta   90.00
_cell.angle_gamma   90.00
#
_symmetry.space_group_name_H-M   'P 1'
#
loop_
_entity.id
_entity.type
_entity.pdbx_description
1 polymer ?
#
loop_
_entity_poly.entity_id
_entity_poly.type
_entity_poly.pdbx_seq_one_letter_code
_entity_poly.pdbx_strand_id
1 'polypeptide(L)' 'MGWRFQRRKSILPGVTLNLGKRGAGVSVGRRGARVSAGRTGLTATASLLGTGLAYVWRRRRGR' A
#
# COMPACT_ATOMS: atom_id res chain seq x y z
N MET A 1 -6.39 -20.43 -19.84
CA MET A 1 -7.10 -19.14 -19.66
C MET A 1 -7.65 -19.07 -18.24
N GLY A 2 -6.84 -18.68 -17.25
CA GLY A 2 -7.17 -18.83 -15.82
C GLY A 2 -7.50 -17.51 -15.14
N TRP A 3 -8.60 -17.47 -14.37
CA TRP A 3 -9.03 -16.31 -13.58
C TRP A 3 -7.91 -15.75 -12.70
N ARG A 4 -7.37 -14.58 -13.10
CA ARG A 4 -6.57 -13.70 -12.25
C ARG A 4 -7.51 -12.83 -11.43
N PHE A 5 -7.89 -13.33 -10.25
CA PHE A 5 -8.68 -12.53 -9.30
C PHE A 5 -7.78 -11.47 -8.67
N GLN A 6 -7.83 -10.25 -9.21
CA GLN A 6 -7.24 -9.04 -8.65
C GLN A 6 -8.36 -8.00 -8.54
N ARG A 7 -8.90 -7.79 -7.35
CA ARG A 7 -9.84 -6.72 -7.06
C ARG A 7 -9.13 -5.58 -6.34
N ARG A 8 -9.10 -4.41 -6.98
CA ARG A 8 -8.79 -3.15 -6.30
C ARG A 8 -10.11 -2.44 -5.99
N LYS A 9 -10.42 -2.19 -4.73
CA LYS A 9 -11.61 -1.44 -4.33
C LYS A 9 -11.20 -0.26 -3.46
N SER A 10 -11.50 0.95 -3.92
CA SER A 10 -11.37 2.15 -3.08
C SER A 10 -12.56 2.17 -2.13
N ILE A 11 -12.31 2.17 -0.82
CA ILE A 11 -13.39 2.24 0.18
C ILE A 11 -13.64 3.69 0.58
N LEU A 12 -12.57 4.44 0.78
CA LEU A 12 -12.60 5.87 1.13
C LEU A 12 -11.61 6.64 0.25
N PRO A 13 -11.78 7.97 0.08
CA PRO A 13 -10.77 8.81 -0.53
C PRO A 13 -9.46 8.73 0.29
N GLY A 14 -8.44 8.10 -0.29
CA GLY A 14 -7.17 7.82 0.38
C GLY A 14 -7.02 6.41 0.95
N VAL A 15 -8.04 5.55 0.90
CA VAL A 15 -7.94 4.13 1.32
C VAL A 15 -8.34 3.19 0.18
N THR A 16 -7.35 2.49 -0.37
CA THR A 16 -7.55 1.47 -1.40
C THR A 16 -7.22 0.09 -0.87
N LEU A 17 -8.17 -0.84 -0.96
CA LEU A 17 -7.93 -2.26 -0.74
C LEU A 17 -7.52 -2.95 -2.03
N ASN A 18 -6.45 -3.72 -1.97
CA ASN A 18 -5.99 -4.63 -3.00
C ASN A 18 -6.21 -6.07 -2.52
N LEU A 19 -7.20 -6.74 -3.07
CA LEU A 19 -7.57 -8.12 -2.76
C LEU A 19 -7.18 -8.99 -3.96
N GLY A 20 -6.17 -9.86 -3.79
CA GLY A 20 -5.74 -10.78 -4.83
C GLY A 20 -5.67 -12.23 -4.35
N LYS A 21 -5.61 -13.19 -5.29
CA LYS A 21 -5.49 -14.64 -5.01
C LYS A 21 -4.38 -15.04 -4.02
N ARG A 22 -3.33 -14.23 -3.89
CA ARG A 22 -2.16 -14.49 -3.01
C ARG A 22 -2.19 -13.69 -1.71
N GLY A 23 -3.14 -12.78 -1.51
CA GLY A 23 -3.24 -11.99 -0.29
C GLY A 23 -4.07 -10.72 -0.42
N ALA A 24 -4.50 -10.22 0.74
CA ALA A 24 -5.13 -8.92 0.92
C ALA A 24 -4.07 -7.87 1.31
N GLY A 25 -4.24 -6.64 0.81
CA GLY A 25 -3.48 -5.47 1.20
C GLY A 25 -4.36 -4.23 1.25
N VAL A 26 -4.00 -3.29 2.11
CA VAL A 26 -4.66 -2.03 2.35
C VAL A 26 -3.61 -0.94 2.12
N SER A 27 -3.83 -0.03 1.17
CA SER A 27 -3.08 1.21 1.07
C SER A 27 -3.91 2.35 1.62
N VAL A 28 -3.35 3.11 2.56
CA VAL A 28 -3.96 4.25 3.23
C VAL A 28 -3.02 5.45 3.09
N GLY A 29 -3.40 6.48 2.34
CA GLY A 29 -2.71 7.76 2.33
C GLY A 29 -2.94 8.59 1.07
N ARG A 30 -2.55 9.87 1.16
CA ARG A 30 -2.62 10.87 0.08
C ARG A 30 -1.20 11.20 -0.40
N ARG A 31 -1.07 12.05 -1.43
CA ARG A 31 0.25 12.57 -1.85
C ARG A 31 0.92 13.25 -0.64
N GLY A 32 2.13 12.84 -0.27
CA GLY A 32 2.84 13.34 0.91
C GLY A 32 3.06 12.30 2.02
N ALA A 33 2.05 11.45 2.29
CA ALA A 33 2.13 10.42 3.32
C ALA A 33 1.27 9.22 2.92
N ARG A 34 1.92 8.10 2.59
CA ARG A 34 1.28 6.86 2.13
C ARG A 34 1.72 5.68 2.95
N VAL A 35 0.78 5.02 3.61
CA VAL A 35 0.97 3.74 4.28
C VAL A 35 0.34 2.65 3.43
N SER A 36 0.94 1.47 3.40
CA SER A 36 0.48 0.31 2.65
C SER A 36 0.80 -0.97 3.42
N ALA A 37 -0.23 -1.61 3.95
CA ALA A 37 -0.17 -2.88 4.64
C ALA A 37 -0.53 -4.01 3.68
N GLY A 38 0.20 -5.11 3.64
CA GLY A 38 -0.19 -6.27 2.84
C GLY A 38 0.52 -7.55 3.25
N ARG A 39 0.26 -8.62 2.50
CA ARG A 39 0.87 -9.94 2.68
C ARG A 39 2.41 -9.89 2.78
N THR A 40 3.06 -9.02 2.01
CA THR A 40 4.52 -8.86 1.98
C THR A 40 5.08 -8.00 3.12
N GLY A 41 4.23 -7.26 3.83
CA GLY A 41 4.64 -6.38 4.92
C GLY A 41 3.93 -5.03 4.95
N LEU A 42 4.38 -4.15 5.85
CA LEU A 42 3.94 -2.77 6.01
C LEU A 42 4.97 -1.83 5.35
N THR A 43 4.50 -0.95 4.49
CA THR A 43 5.29 0.12 3.88
C THR A 43 4.69 1.46 4.27
N ALA A 44 5.45 2.32 4.94
CA ALA A 44 5.06 3.70 5.21
C ALA A 44 6.01 4.63 4.47
N THR A 45 5.45 5.54 3.68
CA THR A 45 6.17 6.56 2.94
C THR A 45 5.76 7.91 3.49
N ALA A 46 6.72 8.68 3.96
CA ALA A 46 6.54 10.06 4.38
C ALA A 46 7.49 10.92 3.55
N SER A 47 6.94 11.91 2.86
CA SER A 47 7.72 12.84 2.04
C SER A 47 7.52 14.25 2.54
N LEU A 48 8.61 14.96 2.74
CA LEU A 48 8.59 16.38 3.08
C LEU A 48 8.40 17.17 1.79
N LEU A 49 7.26 17.86 1.70
CA LEU A 49 6.93 18.68 0.54
C LEU A 49 7.89 19.87 0.49
N GLY A 50 8.47 20.14 -0.69
CA GLY A 50 9.37 21.28 -0.91
C GLY A 50 10.86 20.99 -0.71
N THR A 51 11.25 19.84 -0.15
CA THR A 51 12.68 19.48 0.04
C THR A 51 13.17 18.34 -0.85
N GLY A 52 12.27 17.68 -1.59
CA GLY A 52 12.62 16.53 -2.45
C GLY A 52 12.96 15.25 -1.67
N LEU A 53 12.90 15.30 -0.34
CA LEU A 53 13.23 14.16 0.52
C LEU A 53 11.99 13.30 0.78
N ALA A 54 12.12 12.00 0.47
CA ALA A 54 11.13 10.98 0.74
C ALA A 54 11.73 9.88 1.60
N TYR A 55 11.17 9.68 2.78
CA TYR A 55 11.50 8.57 3.66
C TYR A 55 10.54 7.41 3.41
N VAL A 56 11.08 6.23 3.15
CA VAL A 56 10.32 5.01 2.89
C VAL A 56 10.70 3.95 3.92
N TRP A 57 9.83 3.75 4.89
CA TRP A 57 9.93 2.68 5.87
C TRP A 57 9.25 1.42 5.35
N ARG A 58 9.98 0.31 5.28
CA ARG A 58 9.45 -1.00 4.87
C ARG A 58 9.73 -2.04 5.93
N ARG A 59 8.68 -2.52 6.58
CA ARG A 59 8.71 -3.68 7.47
C ARG A 59 8.20 -4.90 6.71
N ARG A 60 9.13 -5.71 6.19
CA ARG A 60 8.78 -7.01 5.61
C ARG A 60 8.31 -7.93 6.73
N ARG A 61 7.18 -8.62 6.53
CA ARG A 61 6.79 -9.71 7.42
C ARG A 61 7.76 -10.86 7.12
N GLY A 62 8.69 -11.10 8.04
CA GLY A 62 9.56 -12.27 8.03
C GLY A 62 8.71 -13.53 8.01
N ARG A 63 9.25 -14.54 7.33
CA ARG A 63 8.64 -15.85 7.08
C ARG A 63 8.20 -16.53 8.37
#